data_AF-A0A9X7Z7N3-F1
#
_entry.id   AF-A0A9X7Z7N3-F1
#
_cell.length_a   1.000
_cell.length_b   1.000
_cell.length_c   1.000
_cell.angle_alpha   90.00
_cell.angle_beta   90.00
_cell.angle_gamma   90.00
#
_symmetry.space_group_name_H-M   'P 1'
#
loop_
_entity.id
_entity.type
_entity.pdbx_description
1 polymer ?
#
loop_
_entity_poly.entity_id
_entity_poly.type
_entity_poly.pdbx_seq_one_letter_code
_entity_poly.pdbx_strand_id
1 'polypeptide(L)'
;MISFAIVGSGWRSEFFLRIAEQLPQMFQVSGMVVRNEEKGRAFERSWGVSTYRSVQDLIDHVNASFVVVSVPREVAPEITIQLAQNGLPVLCETPPAKDLHDLIELNRLLQPDWKIQIAEQYMFQPNHAARLNLVTSGVLGTIQQAQISIAHDYHGMSLIRKFLNLKYEDASIRAFVHEAPIVQSPDRNGPPTVSTIQNSKQMIATLHFGEKLAIYDFTDEQYFSWVRSPRMLIRGERGEMNNFDVKYLLDTGTAVADRIHRRDAGHDGNLEGFYLKGIWLGARLLYENEFTPGRLSDDEIAVATCLKKMDAYSKGGPSFYSVAEASQDHYLSLLIHEAARSGETIVSSKQPWAKTI
;
A
#
# COMPACT_ATOMS: atom_id res chain seq x y z
N MET A 1 12.96 -15.78 12.78
CA MET A 1 13.04 -15.70 11.31
C MET A 1 11.64 -15.93 10.74
N ILE A 2 11.23 -15.09 9.81
CA ILE A 2 9.94 -15.12 9.12
C ILE A 2 10.16 -15.85 7.79
N SER A 3 9.67 -17.09 7.72
CA SER A 3 9.75 -17.93 6.52
C SER A 3 8.46 -17.79 5.73
N PHE A 4 8.53 -17.42 4.46
CA PHE A 4 7.36 -17.31 3.58
C PHE A 4 7.67 -17.82 2.18
N ALA A 5 6.63 -18.31 1.50
CA ALA A 5 6.72 -18.69 0.09
C ALA A 5 6.06 -17.63 -0.80
N ILE A 6 6.31 -17.66 -2.10
CA ILE A 6 5.72 -16.71 -3.06
C ILE A 6 5.06 -17.47 -4.21
N VAL A 7 3.83 -17.12 -4.57
CA VAL A 7 3.20 -17.53 -5.82
C VAL A 7 3.24 -16.35 -6.77
N GLY A 8 4.02 -16.48 -7.85
CA GLY A 8 4.26 -15.40 -8.80
C GLY A 8 5.74 -15.12 -9.02
N SER A 9 6.05 -14.59 -10.20
CA SER A 9 7.41 -14.22 -10.62
C SER A 9 7.44 -12.86 -11.31
N GLY A 10 6.49 -11.99 -10.96
CA GLY A 10 6.41 -10.64 -11.51
C GLY A 10 7.45 -9.71 -10.87
N TRP A 11 7.54 -8.48 -11.38
CA TRP A 11 8.39 -7.43 -10.82
C TRP A 11 8.19 -7.23 -9.30
N ARG A 12 6.93 -7.31 -8.83
CA ARG A 12 6.61 -7.20 -7.41
C ARG A 12 7.23 -8.33 -6.58
N SER A 13 7.38 -9.53 -7.14
CA SER A 13 8.00 -10.67 -6.45
C SER A 13 9.46 -10.40 -6.06
N GLU A 14 10.17 -9.57 -6.83
CA GLU A 14 11.56 -9.19 -6.57
C GLU A 14 11.71 -8.31 -5.32
N PHE A 15 10.69 -7.56 -4.92
CA PHE A 15 10.74 -6.77 -3.68
C PHE A 15 10.90 -7.68 -2.47
N PHE A 16 10.11 -8.76 -2.40
CA PHE A 16 10.20 -9.72 -1.30
C PHE A 16 11.56 -10.43 -1.28
N LEU A 17 12.11 -10.74 -2.45
CA LEU A 17 13.43 -11.37 -2.59
C LEU A 17 14.55 -10.41 -2.12
N ARG A 18 14.54 -9.15 -2.56
CA ARG A 18 15.51 -8.14 -2.10
C ARG A 18 15.42 -7.88 -0.60
N ILE A 19 14.22 -7.86 -0.03
CA ILE A 19 14.03 -7.73 1.42
C ILE A 19 14.67 -8.91 2.16
N ALA A 20 14.45 -10.13 1.70
CA ALA A 20 15.06 -11.32 2.31
C ALA A 20 16.59 -11.34 2.16
N GLU A 21 17.12 -10.91 1.02
CA GLU A 21 18.56 -10.79 0.80
C GLU A 21 19.21 -9.70 1.66
N GLN A 22 18.54 -8.55 1.84
CA GLN A 22 19.04 -7.45 2.67
C GLN A 22 18.92 -7.73 4.17
N LEU A 23 17.99 -8.59 4.59
CA LEU A 23 17.68 -8.89 5.99
C LEU A 23 17.53 -10.41 6.23
N PRO A 24 18.56 -11.23 5.94
CA PRO A 24 18.48 -12.69 6.01
C PRO A 24 18.28 -13.21 7.44
N GLN A 25 18.65 -12.42 8.45
CA GLN A 25 18.38 -12.71 9.86
C GLN A 25 16.89 -12.60 10.22
N MET A 26 16.12 -11.81 9.46
CA MET A 26 14.70 -11.57 9.70
C MET A 26 13.81 -12.38 8.77
N PHE A 27 14.15 -12.47 7.48
CA PHE A 27 13.27 -12.97 6.43
C PHE A 27 13.94 -14.09 5.63
N GLN A 28 13.16 -15.10 5.25
CA GLN A 28 13.58 -16.18 4.38
C GLN A 28 12.47 -16.49 3.36
N VAL A 29 12.83 -16.52 2.08
CA VAL A 29 11.94 -17.06 1.04
C VAL A 29 12.19 -18.56 0.93
N SER A 30 11.20 -19.35 1.33
CA SER A 30 11.32 -20.81 1.42
C SER A 30 11.04 -21.54 0.12
N GLY A 31 10.42 -20.87 -0.85
CA GLY A 31 10.14 -21.40 -2.18
C GLY A 31 9.25 -20.49 -2.99
N MET A 32 9.26 -20.67 -4.31
CA MET A 32 8.40 -19.88 -5.22
C MET A 32 7.68 -20.74 -6.24
N VAL A 33 6.43 -20.42 -6.55
CA VAL A 33 5.73 -20.99 -7.72
C VAL A 33 6.01 -20.13 -8.94
N VAL A 34 6.74 -20.71 -9.88
CA VAL A 34 7.06 -20.13 -11.19
C VAL A 34 6.70 -21.15 -12.27
N ARG A 35 5.58 -20.92 -12.97
CA ARG A 35 5.03 -21.89 -13.94
C ARG A 35 5.98 -22.19 -15.10
N ASN A 36 6.67 -21.17 -15.62
CA ASN A 36 7.63 -21.32 -16.71
C ASN A 36 8.98 -21.83 -16.17
N GLU A 37 9.46 -22.95 -16.71
CA GLU A 37 10.66 -23.62 -16.20
C GLU A 37 11.95 -22.82 -16.43
N GLU A 38 12.16 -22.24 -17.61
CA GLU A 38 13.34 -21.41 -17.89
C GLU A 38 13.41 -20.21 -16.94
N LYS A 39 12.26 -19.56 -16.72
CA LYS A 39 12.14 -18.47 -15.76
C LYS A 39 12.39 -18.95 -14.33
N GLY A 40 11.88 -20.13 -13.95
CA GLY A 40 12.16 -20.75 -12.66
C GLY A 40 13.66 -20.95 -12.43
N ARG A 41 14.35 -21.56 -13.41
CA ARG A 41 15.81 -21.75 -13.37
C ARG A 41 16.60 -20.44 -13.33
N ALA A 42 16.08 -19.38 -13.96
CA ALA A 42 16.66 -18.05 -13.84
C ALA A 42 16.53 -17.49 -12.42
N PHE A 43 15.37 -17.62 -11.78
CA PHE A 43 15.17 -17.21 -10.39
C PHE A 43 16.03 -18.01 -9.42
N GLU A 44 16.15 -19.33 -9.61
CA GLU A 44 17.05 -20.19 -8.82
C GLU A 44 18.50 -19.72 -8.88
N ARG A 45 19.00 -19.39 -10.08
CA ARG A 45 20.37 -18.90 -10.27
C ARG A 45 20.59 -17.51 -9.68
N SER A 46 19.64 -16.60 -9.85
CA SER A 46 19.79 -15.21 -9.42
C SER A 46 19.59 -15.02 -7.92
N TRP A 47 18.69 -15.79 -7.31
CA TRP A 47 18.24 -15.57 -5.94
C TRP A 47 18.53 -16.74 -4.98
N GLY A 48 18.95 -17.89 -5.49
CA GLY A 48 19.22 -19.08 -4.66
C GLY A 48 17.97 -19.68 -4.01
N VAL A 49 16.77 -19.41 -4.56
CA VAL A 49 15.49 -19.90 -4.03
C VAL A 49 14.95 -21.02 -4.93
N SER A 50 14.49 -22.11 -4.32
CA SER A 50 13.87 -23.22 -5.03
C SER A 50 12.56 -22.82 -5.71
N THR A 51 12.36 -23.24 -6.96
CA THR A 51 11.10 -22.97 -7.68
C THR A 51 10.30 -24.23 -7.96
N TYR A 52 8.98 -24.09 -7.89
CA TYR A 52 7.98 -25.11 -8.09
C TYR A 52 7.07 -24.72 -9.25
N ARG A 53 6.45 -25.70 -9.93
CA ARG A 53 5.64 -25.44 -11.13
C ARG A 53 4.16 -25.26 -10.83
N SER A 54 3.69 -25.85 -9.73
CA SER A 54 2.32 -25.68 -9.23
C SER A 54 2.29 -25.28 -7.76
N VAL A 55 1.12 -24.78 -7.33
CA VAL A 55 0.84 -24.52 -5.91
C VAL A 55 0.88 -25.81 -5.10
N GLN A 56 0.40 -26.93 -5.66
CA GLN A 56 0.44 -28.22 -4.97
C GLN A 56 1.88 -28.67 -4.71
N ASP A 57 2.75 -28.58 -5.72
CA ASP A 57 4.16 -28.94 -5.55
C ASP A 57 4.84 -28.09 -4.46
N LEU A 58 4.49 -26.79 -4.37
CA LEU A 58 4.99 -25.92 -3.31
C LEU A 58 4.51 -26.41 -1.93
N ILE A 59 3.21 -26.68 -1.78
CA ILE A 59 2.61 -27.15 -0.52
C ILE A 59 3.28 -28.44 -0.04
N ASP A 60 3.54 -29.38 -0.96
CA ASP A 60 4.08 -30.70 -0.62
C ASP A 60 5.56 -30.66 -0.18
N HIS A 61 6.29 -29.61 -0.53
CA HIS A 61 7.76 -29.55 -0.33
C HIS A 61 8.22 -28.40 0.56
N VAL A 62 7.39 -27.40 0.85
CA VAL A 62 7.80 -26.18 1.54
C VAL A 62 7.00 -25.95 2.82
N ASN A 63 7.72 -25.76 3.93
CA ASN A 63 7.14 -25.30 5.18
C ASN A 63 7.33 -23.77 5.33
N ALA A 64 6.25 -23.02 5.14
CA ALA A 64 6.23 -21.56 5.22
C ALA A 64 5.20 -21.09 6.27
N SER A 65 5.48 -19.99 6.98
CA SER A 65 4.52 -19.38 7.92
C SER A 65 3.28 -18.83 7.21
N PHE A 66 3.44 -18.41 5.95
CA PHE A 66 2.39 -17.91 5.07
C PHE A 66 2.89 -17.90 3.62
N VAL A 67 1.98 -17.68 2.67
CA VAL A 67 2.28 -17.57 1.24
C VAL A 67 1.90 -16.18 0.73
N VAL A 68 2.81 -15.54 0.01
CA VAL A 68 2.56 -14.29 -0.70
C VAL A 68 1.99 -14.59 -2.08
N VAL A 69 0.82 -14.05 -2.40
CA VAL A 69 0.19 -14.18 -3.73
C VAL A 69 0.46 -12.89 -4.51
N SER A 70 1.38 -12.98 -5.48
CA SER A 70 1.84 -11.87 -6.33
C SER A 70 1.66 -12.24 -7.81
N VAL A 71 0.42 -12.53 -8.19
CA VAL A 71 -0.01 -12.89 -9.55
C VAL A 71 -0.97 -11.82 -10.10
N PRO A 72 -1.32 -11.82 -11.40
CA PRO A 72 -2.33 -10.92 -11.93
C PRO A 72 -3.65 -11.02 -11.14
N ARG A 73 -4.32 -9.88 -10.94
CA ARG A 73 -5.54 -9.75 -10.12
C ARG A 73 -6.70 -10.63 -10.58
N GLU A 74 -6.70 -11.05 -11.84
CA GLU A 74 -7.68 -11.96 -12.42
C GLU A 74 -7.53 -13.39 -11.89
N VAL A 75 -6.32 -13.75 -11.42
CA VAL A 75 -5.97 -15.09 -10.94
C VAL A 75 -5.78 -15.11 -9.42
N ALA A 76 -5.52 -13.96 -8.80
CA ALA A 76 -5.24 -13.84 -7.37
C ALA A 76 -6.36 -14.41 -6.45
N PRO A 77 -7.68 -14.22 -6.72
CA PRO A 77 -8.73 -14.81 -5.90
C PRO A 77 -8.67 -16.34 -5.84
N GLU A 78 -8.54 -17.00 -7.00
CA GLU A 78 -8.51 -18.46 -7.11
C GLU A 78 -7.33 -19.05 -6.32
N ILE A 79 -6.14 -18.50 -6.51
CA ILE A 79 -4.92 -18.95 -5.80
C ILE A 79 -5.03 -18.70 -4.29
N THR A 80 -5.57 -17.55 -3.89
CA THR A 80 -5.78 -17.22 -2.47
C THR A 80 -6.72 -18.22 -1.81
N ILE A 81 -7.84 -18.55 -2.47
CA ILE A 81 -8.80 -19.55 -1.99
C ILE A 81 -8.15 -20.93 -1.92
N GLN A 82 -7.44 -21.34 -2.97
CA GLN A 82 -6.75 -22.64 -3.01
C GLN A 82 -5.78 -22.82 -1.84
N LEU A 83 -4.96 -21.80 -1.55
CA LEU A 83 -4.01 -21.82 -0.44
C LEU A 83 -4.72 -21.86 0.92
N ALA A 84 -5.74 -21.03 1.10
CA ALA A 84 -6.50 -20.98 2.34
C ALA A 84 -7.26 -22.27 2.63
N GLN A 85 -7.82 -22.94 1.60
CA GLN A 85 -8.45 -24.26 1.71
C GLN A 85 -7.46 -25.34 2.17
N ASN A 86 -6.18 -25.20 1.85
CA ASN A 86 -5.11 -26.08 2.33
C ASN A 86 -4.55 -25.64 3.70
N GLY A 87 -5.23 -24.72 4.40
CA GLY A 87 -4.85 -24.26 5.74
C GLY A 87 -3.66 -23.31 5.78
N LEU A 88 -3.19 -22.80 4.63
CA LEU A 88 -2.07 -21.87 4.57
C LEU A 88 -2.54 -20.42 4.73
N PRO A 89 -1.93 -19.64 5.64
CA PRO A 89 -2.16 -18.20 5.70
C PRO A 89 -1.67 -17.50 4.42
N VAL A 90 -2.39 -16.48 3.96
CA VAL A 90 -2.12 -15.81 2.68
C VAL A 90 -1.96 -14.31 2.87
N LEU A 91 -0.90 -13.76 2.27
CA LEU A 91 -0.74 -12.33 2.02
C LEU A 91 -0.91 -12.07 0.52
N CYS A 92 -2.07 -11.56 0.11
CA CYS A 92 -2.35 -11.30 -1.30
C CYS A 92 -2.00 -9.86 -1.67
N GLU A 93 -1.35 -9.64 -2.81
CA GLU A 93 -1.16 -8.29 -3.37
C GLU A 93 -2.50 -7.60 -3.67
N THR A 94 -2.45 -6.28 -3.76
CA THR A 94 -3.60 -5.45 -4.15
C THR A 94 -3.77 -5.39 -5.68
N PRO A 95 -5.02 -5.26 -6.18
CA PRO A 95 -6.28 -5.43 -5.45
C PRO A 95 -6.60 -6.92 -5.26
N PRO A 96 -7.41 -7.28 -4.25
CA PRO A 96 -7.72 -8.68 -3.95
C PRO A 96 -8.58 -9.37 -5.03
N ALA A 97 -9.30 -8.60 -5.85
CA ALA A 97 -10.03 -9.08 -7.02
C ALA A 97 -10.17 -7.95 -8.07
N LYS A 98 -10.62 -8.28 -9.29
CA LYS A 98 -10.60 -7.34 -10.42
C LYS A 98 -11.74 -6.31 -10.37
N ASP A 99 -12.95 -6.70 -10.00
CA ASP A 99 -14.16 -5.87 -10.04
C ASP A 99 -15.11 -6.14 -8.86
N LEU A 100 -16.21 -5.37 -8.78
CA LEU A 100 -17.18 -5.47 -7.69
C LEU A 100 -17.79 -6.86 -7.55
N HIS A 101 -18.08 -7.55 -8.67
CA HIS A 101 -18.67 -8.89 -8.61
C HIS A 101 -17.70 -9.87 -7.98
N ASP A 102 -16.45 -9.89 -8.45
CA ASP A 102 -15.42 -10.79 -7.91
C ASP A 102 -15.05 -10.42 -6.46
N LEU A 103 -15.09 -9.14 -6.09
CA LEU A 103 -14.91 -8.71 -4.69
C LEU A 103 -16.02 -9.27 -3.78
N ILE A 104 -17.29 -9.18 -4.21
CA ILE A 104 -18.43 -9.70 -3.45
C ILE A 104 -18.28 -11.22 -3.30
N GLU A 105 -17.96 -11.90 -4.38
CA GLU A 105 -17.79 -13.36 -4.38
C GLU A 105 -16.63 -13.81 -3.49
N LEU A 106 -15.48 -13.14 -3.58
CA LEU A 106 -14.33 -13.44 -2.72
C LEU A 106 -14.71 -13.30 -1.24
N ASN A 107 -15.35 -12.19 -0.84
CA ASN A 107 -15.78 -11.99 0.54
C ASN A 107 -16.83 -13.00 1.01
N ARG A 108 -17.69 -13.49 0.10
CA ARG A 108 -18.71 -14.52 0.39
C ARG A 108 -18.08 -15.88 0.68
N LEU A 109 -16.98 -16.21 0.02
CA LEU A 109 -16.31 -17.51 0.14
C LEU A 109 -15.41 -17.62 1.38
N LEU A 110 -14.97 -16.49 1.95
CA LEU A 110 -14.09 -16.47 3.12
C LEU A 110 -14.68 -17.24 4.31
N GLN A 111 -13.85 -18.06 4.94
CA GLN A 111 -14.17 -18.77 6.18
C GLN A 111 -13.51 -18.08 7.39
N PRO A 112 -14.11 -18.13 8.60
CA PRO A 112 -13.58 -17.44 9.78
C PRO A 112 -12.17 -17.86 10.22
N ASP A 113 -11.78 -19.10 9.92
CA ASP A 113 -10.48 -19.68 10.24
C ASP A 113 -9.39 -19.37 9.20
N TRP A 114 -9.78 -18.85 8.02
CA TRP A 114 -8.84 -18.48 6.98
C TRP A 114 -8.11 -17.19 7.33
N LYS A 115 -6.78 -17.27 7.35
CA LYS A 115 -5.91 -16.15 7.68
C LYS A 115 -5.44 -15.46 6.41
N ILE A 116 -6.24 -14.52 5.91
CA ILE A 116 -5.95 -13.76 4.69
C ILE A 116 -5.80 -12.28 5.02
N GLN A 117 -4.72 -11.66 4.55
CA GLN A 117 -4.48 -10.22 4.60
C GLN A 117 -4.07 -9.72 3.22
N ILE A 118 -4.30 -8.44 2.96
CA ILE A 118 -3.95 -7.81 1.69
C ILE A 118 -2.75 -6.89 1.87
N ALA A 119 -1.77 -6.98 0.97
CA ALA A 119 -0.51 -6.24 1.02
C ALA A 119 -0.65 -4.80 0.53
N GLU A 120 -1.57 -4.04 1.12
CA GLU A 120 -1.62 -2.58 0.91
C GLU A 120 -0.48 -1.91 1.68
N GLN A 121 0.57 -1.56 0.96
CA GLN A 121 1.82 -1.09 1.56
C GLN A 121 1.85 0.43 1.76
N TYR A 122 1.05 1.24 1.06
CA TYR A 122 1.23 2.71 1.09
C TYR A 122 1.08 3.31 2.49
N MET A 123 0.18 2.78 3.32
CA MET A 123 0.02 3.25 4.70
C MET A 123 1.23 2.94 5.60
N PHE A 124 2.07 1.98 5.20
CA PHE A 124 3.29 1.59 5.92
C PHE A 124 4.56 2.19 5.33
N GLN A 125 4.49 2.89 4.20
CA GLN A 125 5.63 3.68 3.73
C GLN A 125 6.00 4.71 4.80
N PRO A 126 7.29 4.87 5.15
CA PRO A 126 7.72 5.64 6.31
C PRO A 126 7.07 7.02 6.43
N ASN A 127 7.04 7.77 5.32
CA ASN A 127 6.43 9.11 5.30
C ASN A 127 4.94 9.06 5.60
N HIS A 128 4.18 8.10 5.09
CA HIS A 128 2.75 7.96 5.37
C HIS A 128 2.48 7.42 6.76
N ALA A 129 3.28 6.46 7.24
CA ALA A 129 3.20 5.95 8.60
C ALA A 129 3.45 7.07 9.64
N ALA A 130 4.48 7.91 9.43
CA ALA A 130 4.74 9.08 10.27
C ALA A 130 3.57 10.07 10.29
N ARG A 131 3.01 10.37 9.12
CA ARG A 131 1.84 11.24 8.95
C ARG A 131 0.59 10.68 9.63
N LEU A 132 0.34 9.39 9.51
CA LEU A 132 -0.77 8.71 10.20
C LEU A 132 -0.56 8.70 11.71
N ASN A 133 0.66 8.51 12.20
CA ASN A 133 0.99 8.61 13.63
C ASN A 133 0.78 10.03 14.18
N LEU A 134 1.03 11.06 13.36
CA LEU A 134 0.70 12.45 13.72
C LEU A 134 -0.81 12.65 13.82
N VAL A 135 -1.58 12.20 12.81
CA VAL A 135 -3.04 12.33 12.78
C VAL A 135 -3.70 11.57 13.94
N THR A 136 -3.30 10.33 14.17
CA THR A 136 -3.83 9.49 15.26
C THR A 136 -3.50 10.01 16.65
N SER A 137 -2.48 10.87 16.79
CA SER A 137 -2.18 11.53 18.06
C SER A 137 -3.18 12.60 18.49
N GLY A 138 -4.11 12.98 17.60
CA GLY A 138 -5.14 13.98 17.89
C GLY A 138 -4.66 15.43 17.86
N VAL A 139 -3.39 15.68 17.52
CA VAL A 139 -2.81 17.03 17.50
C VAL A 139 -3.51 17.97 16.51
N LEU A 140 -4.07 17.43 15.42
CA LEU A 140 -4.84 18.18 14.44
C LEU A 140 -6.35 18.23 14.77
N GLY A 141 -6.78 17.61 15.87
CA GLY A 141 -8.19 17.44 16.23
C GLY A 141 -8.91 16.44 15.31
N THR A 142 -10.22 16.59 15.18
CA THR A 142 -11.03 15.76 14.28
C THR A 142 -10.73 16.11 12.82
N ILE A 143 -10.26 15.12 12.04
CA ILE A 143 -9.97 15.32 10.61
C ILE A 143 -11.27 15.40 9.81
N GLN A 144 -11.42 16.47 9.02
CA GLN A 144 -12.58 16.74 8.18
C GLN A 144 -12.24 16.76 6.69
N GLN A 145 -10.96 16.96 6.33
CA GLN A 145 -10.55 17.05 4.93
C GLN A 145 -9.25 16.27 4.67
N ALA A 146 -9.22 15.52 3.56
CA ALA A 146 -8.02 14.90 3.01
C ALA A 146 -7.92 15.16 1.50
N GLN A 147 -6.81 15.71 1.01
CA GLN A 147 -6.50 15.80 -0.42
C GLN A 147 -5.29 14.93 -0.69
N ILE A 148 -5.46 13.90 -1.51
CA ILE A 148 -4.45 12.87 -1.77
C ILE A 148 -4.12 12.87 -3.26
N SER A 149 -2.86 13.21 -3.55
CA SER A 149 -2.28 13.17 -4.88
C SER A 149 -0.97 12.42 -4.82
N ILE A 150 -1.04 11.09 -4.64
CA ILE A 150 0.11 10.24 -4.29
C ILE A 150 0.12 8.93 -5.06
N ALA A 151 -1.01 8.23 -5.09
CA ALA A 151 -1.09 6.87 -5.61
C ALA A 151 -2.41 6.63 -6.35
N HIS A 152 -2.36 5.70 -7.30
CA HIS A 152 -3.52 5.31 -8.10
C HIS A 152 -4.57 4.57 -7.28
N ASP A 153 -5.82 4.68 -7.74
CA ASP A 153 -6.98 3.85 -7.41
C ASP A 153 -7.09 3.51 -5.91
N TYR A 154 -7.13 2.20 -5.59
CA TYR A 154 -7.31 1.67 -4.24
C TYR A 154 -6.18 2.06 -3.29
N HIS A 155 -4.95 2.32 -3.76
CA HIS A 155 -3.87 2.82 -2.90
C HIS A 155 -4.16 4.24 -2.42
N GLY A 156 -4.58 5.12 -3.34
CA GLY A 156 -5.00 6.48 -3.00
C GLY A 156 -6.24 6.48 -2.12
N MET A 157 -7.20 5.60 -2.41
CA MET A 157 -8.42 5.44 -1.60
C MET A 157 -8.12 4.95 -0.18
N SER A 158 -7.19 4.00 -0.03
CA SER A 158 -6.73 3.50 1.26
C SER A 158 -6.18 4.63 2.11
N LEU A 159 -5.29 5.46 1.54
CA LEU A 159 -4.77 6.64 2.24
C LEU A 159 -5.90 7.60 2.64
N ILE A 160 -6.82 7.92 1.73
CA ILE A 160 -8.01 8.77 2.03
C ILE A 160 -8.75 8.21 3.25
N ARG A 161 -9.14 6.93 3.22
CA ARG A 161 -9.92 6.30 4.28
C ARG A 161 -9.16 6.25 5.60
N LYS A 162 -7.86 5.96 5.59
CA LYS A 162 -7.04 5.95 6.82
C LYS A 162 -6.90 7.36 7.41
N PHE A 163 -6.63 8.39 6.62
CA PHE A 163 -6.50 9.77 7.13
C PHE A 163 -7.80 10.37 7.64
N LEU A 164 -8.93 10.07 6.98
CA LEU A 164 -10.25 10.50 7.42
C LEU A 164 -10.82 9.62 8.52
N ASN A 165 -10.12 8.56 8.95
CA ASN A 165 -10.61 7.54 9.89
C ASN A 165 -12.01 7.01 9.49
N LEU A 166 -12.13 6.62 8.23
CA LEU A 166 -13.35 6.03 7.66
C LEU A 166 -13.30 4.50 7.78
N LYS A 167 -14.47 3.90 7.94
CA LYS A 167 -14.71 2.46 7.86
C LYS A 167 -15.45 2.16 6.56
N TYR A 168 -16.78 2.10 6.61
CA TYR A 168 -17.64 1.70 5.49
C TYR A 168 -18.76 2.71 5.26
N GLU A 169 -18.52 3.97 5.59
CA GLU A 169 -19.44 5.07 5.32
C GLU A 169 -19.68 5.21 3.81
N ASP A 170 -20.91 5.55 3.45
CA ASP A 170 -21.27 5.82 2.06
C ASP A 170 -20.63 7.14 1.58
N ALA A 171 -20.31 7.18 0.28
CA ALA A 171 -19.68 8.29 -0.40
C ALA A 171 -20.59 8.83 -1.51
N SER A 172 -20.69 10.16 -1.61
CA SER A 172 -21.17 10.82 -2.83
C SER A 172 -19.97 11.32 -3.63
N ILE A 173 -19.84 10.85 -4.87
CA ILE A 173 -18.62 10.95 -5.68
C ILE A 173 -18.92 11.70 -6.98
N ARG A 174 -18.10 12.70 -7.28
CA ARG A 174 -18.02 13.34 -8.60
C ARG A 174 -16.58 13.27 -9.08
N ALA A 175 -16.38 12.96 -10.35
CA ALA A 175 -15.04 12.86 -10.92
C ALA A 175 -15.00 13.31 -12.38
N PHE A 176 -13.82 13.62 -12.86
CA PHE A 176 -13.53 13.87 -14.28
C PHE A 176 -12.07 13.53 -14.58
N VAL A 177 -11.78 13.34 -15.88
CA VAL A 177 -10.41 13.15 -16.37
C VAL A 177 -9.96 14.43 -17.06
N HIS A 178 -8.80 14.93 -16.66
CA HIS A 178 -8.07 15.97 -17.37
C HIS A 178 -6.94 15.33 -18.17
N GLU A 179 -6.81 15.71 -19.44
CA GLU A 179 -5.71 15.26 -20.29
C GLU A 179 -4.79 16.44 -20.60
N ALA A 180 -3.48 16.24 -20.42
CA ALA A 180 -2.47 17.25 -20.69
C ALA A 180 -1.15 16.62 -21.14
N PRO A 181 -0.38 17.28 -22.03
CA PRO A 181 0.94 16.82 -22.38
C PRO A 181 1.91 16.90 -21.20
N ILE A 182 2.77 15.89 -21.07
CA ILE A 182 3.86 15.85 -20.09
C ILE A 182 5.12 15.24 -20.72
N VAL A 183 6.29 15.71 -20.29
CA VAL A 183 7.56 15.05 -20.65
C VAL A 183 7.67 13.71 -19.92
N GLN A 184 8.11 12.69 -20.65
CA GLN A 184 8.41 11.38 -20.08
C GLN A 184 9.46 11.53 -18.97
N SER A 185 9.17 10.92 -17.83
CA SER A 185 10.05 10.83 -16.65
C SER A 185 10.54 9.39 -16.48
N PRO A 186 11.41 9.09 -15.49
CA PRO A 186 11.80 7.72 -15.21
C PRO A 186 10.60 6.77 -15.06
N ASP A 187 10.81 5.52 -15.42
CA ASP A 187 9.88 4.43 -15.13
C ASP A 187 10.59 3.33 -14.30
N ARG A 188 10.01 2.13 -14.25
CA ARG A 188 10.58 0.99 -13.52
C ARG A 188 11.95 0.54 -14.05
N ASN A 189 12.31 0.90 -15.28
CA ASN A 189 13.59 0.60 -15.92
C ASN A 189 14.60 1.74 -15.78
N GLY A 190 14.22 2.84 -15.13
CA GLY A 190 15.09 3.98 -14.85
C GLY A 190 14.82 5.18 -15.76
N PRO A 191 15.78 6.12 -15.84
CA PRO A 191 15.64 7.36 -16.58
C PRO A 191 15.43 7.16 -18.09
N PRO A 192 14.60 7.99 -18.75
CA PRO A 192 14.45 7.95 -20.19
C PRO A 192 15.75 8.37 -20.90
N THR A 193 16.05 7.74 -22.03
CA THR A 193 17.21 8.07 -22.88
C THR A 193 16.87 9.09 -23.99
N VAL A 194 15.58 9.32 -24.23
CA VAL A 194 15.06 10.26 -25.22
C VAL A 194 13.98 11.11 -24.56
N SER A 195 13.98 12.42 -24.87
CA SER A 195 12.94 13.34 -24.39
C SER A 195 11.72 13.25 -25.31
N THR A 196 10.64 12.62 -24.82
CA THR A 196 9.36 12.53 -25.52
C THR A 196 8.26 13.18 -24.68
N ILE A 197 7.36 13.92 -25.33
CA ILE A 197 6.15 14.44 -24.71
C ILE A 197 5.02 13.45 -25.02
N GLN A 198 4.32 12.98 -23.99
CA GLN A 198 3.15 12.11 -24.10
C GLN A 198 1.92 12.78 -23.50
N ASN A 199 0.74 12.37 -23.98
CA ASN A 199 -0.52 12.81 -23.37
C ASN A 199 -0.76 12.01 -22.09
N SER A 200 -0.87 12.71 -20.95
CA SER A 200 -1.06 12.14 -19.63
C SER A 200 -2.50 12.36 -19.18
N LYS A 201 -3.05 11.36 -18.48
CA LYS A 201 -4.41 11.39 -17.94
C LYS A 201 -4.35 11.58 -16.43
N GLN A 202 -5.09 12.56 -15.94
CA GLN A 202 -5.21 12.88 -14.53
C GLN A 202 -6.65 12.71 -14.10
N MET A 203 -6.88 11.79 -13.17
CA MET A 203 -8.18 11.55 -12.54
C MET A 203 -8.33 12.48 -11.34
N ILE A 204 -9.37 13.31 -11.35
CA ILE A 204 -9.70 14.22 -10.24
C ILE A 204 -11.11 13.88 -9.75
N ALA A 205 -11.26 13.64 -8.44
CA ALA A 205 -12.54 13.33 -7.84
C ALA A 205 -12.74 14.02 -6.48
N THR A 206 -13.98 14.43 -6.20
CA THR A 206 -14.43 14.84 -4.88
C THR A 206 -15.33 13.76 -4.29
N LEU A 207 -15.05 13.34 -3.05
CA LEU A 207 -15.84 12.36 -2.33
C LEU A 207 -16.33 12.97 -1.02
N HIS A 208 -17.64 12.92 -0.79
CA HIS A 208 -18.27 13.37 0.45
C HIS A 208 -18.73 12.15 1.26
N PHE A 209 -18.19 12.02 2.48
CA PHE A 209 -18.59 11.01 3.46
C PHE A 209 -19.34 11.70 4.61
N GLY A 210 -20.57 12.13 4.33
CA GLY A 210 -21.29 13.06 5.20
C GLY A 210 -20.58 14.43 5.26
N GLU A 211 -20.08 14.82 6.43
CA GLU A 211 -19.38 16.09 6.64
C GLU A 211 -17.90 16.05 6.23
N LYS A 212 -17.32 14.87 6.00
CA LYS A 212 -15.91 14.73 5.62
C LYS A 212 -15.74 14.84 4.10
N LEU A 213 -14.73 15.58 3.66
CA LEU A 213 -14.39 15.80 2.26
C LEU A 213 -13.06 15.13 1.91
N ALA A 214 -13.06 14.31 0.87
CA ALA A 214 -11.85 13.87 0.20
C ALA A 214 -11.71 14.49 -1.19
N ILE A 215 -10.48 14.84 -1.58
CA ILE A 215 -10.10 15.12 -2.96
C ILE A 215 -9.07 14.06 -3.38
N TYR A 216 -9.41 13.26 -4.37
CA TYR A 216 -8.50 12.35 -5.03
C TYR A 216 -7.99 13.02 -6.31
N ASP A 217 -6.68 13.01 -6.52
CA ASP A 217 -6.04 13.69 -7.64
C ASP A 217 -4.80 12.90 -8.07
N PHE A 218 -4.92 12.07 -9.10
CA PHE A 218 -3.80 11.20 -9.49
C PHE A 218 -3.60 11.10 -11.00
N THR A 219 -2.34 10.99 -11.39
CA THR A 219 -1.89 10.70 -12.74
C THR A 219 -0.73 9.71 -12.70
N ASP A 220 -0.73 8.71 -13.59
CA ASP A 220 0.30 7.66 -13.60
C ASP A 220 1.71 8.24 -13.79
N GLU A 221 1.84 9.31 -14.57
CA GLU A 221 3.09 10.02 -14.79
C GLU A 221 3.61 10.79 -13.57
N GLN A 222 2.92 10.70 -12.44
CA GLN A 222 3.43 11.16 -11.15
C GLN A 222 4.43 10.17 -10.53
N TYR A 223 4.33 8.88 -10.85
CA TYR A 223 5.29 7.90 -10.33
C TYR A 223 6.68 8.15 -10.92
N PHE A 224 7.69 8.18 -10.04
CA PHE A 224 9.10 8.41 -10.37
C PHE A 224 9.36 9.74 -11.11
N SER A 225 8.39 10.65 -11.11
CA SER A 225 8.39 11.84 -11.94
C SER A 225 9.44 12.86 -11.52
N TRP A 226 10.11 13.46 -12.50
CA TRP A 226 10.97 14.62 -12.26
C TRP A 226 10.19 15.93 -12.22
N VAL A 227 9.05 15.97 -12.89
CA VAL A 227 8.29 17.21 -13.15
C VAL A 227 6.93 17.23 -12.46
N ARG A 228 6.55 16.15 -11.76
CA ARG A 228 5.36 16.08 -10.91
C ARG A 228 5.76 15.62 -9.52
N SER A 229 5.23 16.30 -8.52
CA SER A 229 5.45 15.92 -7.12
C SER A 229 4.17 15.31 -6.55
N PRO A 230 4.29 14.30 -5.68
CA PRO A 230 3.15 13.91 -4.85
C PRO A 230 2.76 15.06 -3.93
N ARG A 231 1.45 15.21 -3.69
CA ARG A 231 0.90 16.22 -2.78
C ARG A 231 -0.08 15.58 -1.80
N MET A 232 -0.07 16.09 -0.58
CA MET A 232 -1.02 15.72 0.47
C MET A 232 -1.42 16.95 1.28
N LEU A 233 -2.72 17.08 1.56
CA LEU A 233 -3.23 18.04 2.55
C LEU A 233 -4.24 17.35 3.47
N ILE A 234 -3.97 17.35 4.76
CA ILE A 234 -4.87 16.82 5.79
C ILE A 234 -5.26 17.95 6.73
N ARG A 235 -6.56 18.14 6.99
CA ARG A 235 -7.06 19.19 7.88
C ARG A 235 -8.01 18.64 8.92
N GLY A 236 -7.78 19.05 10.17
CA GLY A 236 -8.73 18.95 11.25
C GLY A 236 -8.98 20.30 11.90
N GLU A 237 -9.91 20.33 12.84
CA GLU A 237 -10.37 21.57 13.48
C GLU A 237 -9.30 22.30 14.31
N ARG A 238 -8.19 21.61 14.66
CA ARG A 238 -7.08 22.18 15.45
C ARG A 238 -5.79 22.39 14.67
N GLY A 239 -5.77 22.07 13.38
CA GLY A 239 -4.56 22.21 12.59
C GLY A 239 -4.63 21.56 11.21
N GLU A 240 -3.54 21.75 10.45
CA GLU A 240 -3.35 21.14 9.16
C GLU A 240 -1.94 20.57 8.99
N MET A 241 -1.85 19.60 8.09
CA MET A 241 -0.60 19.08 7.57
C MET A 241 -0.63 19.21 6.05
N ASN A 242 0.25 20.03 5.51
CA ASN A 242 0.44 20.24 4.08
C ASN A 242 1.79 19.65 3.67
N ASN A 243 1.77 18.48 3.05
CA ASN A 243 2.93 17.64 2.75
C ASN A 243 3.76 17.28 3.98
N PHE A 244 4.74 18.10 4.33
CA PHE A 244 5.61 17.93 5.49
C PHE A 244 5.50 19.10 6.46
N ASP A 245 4.88 20.21 6.06
CA ASP A 245 4.66 21.36 6.94
C ASP A 245 3.41 21.10 7.78
N VAL A 246 3.53 21.32 9.09
CA VAL A 246 2.47 21.05 10.08
C VAL A 246 2.20 22.33 10.85
N LYS A 247 0.92 22.69 10.96
CA LYS A 247 0.45 23.80 11.78
C LYS A 247 -0.64 23.31 12.71
N TYR A 248 -0.53 23.61 14.01
CA TYR A 248 -1.54 23.21 14.99
C TYR A 248 -1.53 24.09 16.24
N LEU A 249 -2.62 24.04 17.01
CA LEU A 249 -2.71 24.70 18.30
C LEU A 249 -2.26 23.76 19.44
N LEU A 250 -1.16 24.11 20.11
CA LEU A 250 -0.70 23.41 21.30
C LEU A 250 -1.66 23.64 22.47
N ASP A 251 -2.11 24.89 22.63
CA ASP A 251 -3.11 25.36 23.58
C ASP A 251 -3.88 26.56 22.99
N THR A 252 -4.74 27.20 23.79
CA THR A 252 -5.62 28.29 23.35
C THR A 252 -4.88 29.52 22.81
N GLY A 253 -3.62 29.74 23.17
CA GLY A 253 -2.82 30.89 22.74
C GLY A 253 -1.59 30.55 21.90
N THR A 254 -1.18 29.29 21.87
CA THR A 254 0.09 28.88 21.28
C THR A 254 -0.10 28.13 19.96
N ALA A 255 0.16 28.82 18.86
CA ALA A 255 0.26 28.20 17.53
C ALA A 255 1.67 27.65 17.30
N VAL A 256 1.73 26.41 16.82
CA VAL A 256 2.97 25.75 16.39
C VAL A 256 2.98 25.68 14.87
N ALA A 257 4.12 26.02 14.28
CA ALA A 257 4.44 25.74 12.89
C ALA A 257 5.78 25.00 12.86
N ASP A 258 5.78 23.79 12.34
CA ASP A 258 6.96 22.92 12.33
C ASP A 258 6.93 22.04 11.06
N ARG A 259 8.00 21.30 10.81
CA ARG A 259 8.15 20.45 9.63
C ARG A 259 8.53 19.03 10.03
N ILE A 260 7.98 18.07 9.30
CA ILE A 260 8.36 16.67 9.42
C ILE A 260 9.74 16.47 8.79
N HIS A 261 10.68 15.95 9.57
CA HIS A 261 12.07 15.73 9.18
C HIS A 261 12.41 14.24 9.14
N ARG A 262 12.87 13.77 7.98
CA ARG A 262 13.47 12.45 7.81
C ARG A 262 14.93 12.49 8.28
N ARG A 263 15.40 11.44 8.94
CA ARG A 263 16.83 11.26 9.22
C ARG A 263 17.29 9.90 8.75
N ASP A 264 18.31 9.91 7.90
CA ASP A 264 18.95 8.73 7.34
C ASP A 264 20.36 8.57 7.95
N ALA A 265 20.87 7.34 7.98
CA ALA A 265 22.25 7.02 8.28
C ALA A 265 23.15 7.29 7.06
N GLY A 266 24.47 7.39 7.28
CA GLY A 266 25.46 7.48 6.19
C GLY A 266 25.83 8.89 5.72
N HIS A 267 25.29 9.95 6.35
CA HIS A 267 25.65 11.35 6.09
C HIS A 267 26.69 11.86 7.09
N ASP A 268 27.50 12.85 6.70
CA ASP A 268 28.37 13.65 7.58
C ASP A 268 29.26 12.85 8.55
N GLY A 269 29.91 11.78 8.06
CA GLY A 269 30.80 10.93 8.85
C GLY A 269 30.09 9.83 9.65
N ASN A 270 28.77 9.68 9.50
CA ASN A 270 28.04 8.55 10.06
C ASN A 270 28.44 7.24 9.36
N LEU A 271 29.03 6.29 10.11
CA LEU A 271 29.53 5.01 9.59
C LEU A 271 28.55 3.84 9.80
N GLU A 272 27.28 4.09 10.14
CA GLU A 272 26.34 3.03 10.50
C GLU A 272 25.78 2.27 9.27
N GLY A 273 25.89 2.85 8.07
CA GLY A 273 25.34 2.32 6.82
C GLY A 273 24.46 3.34 6.10
N PHE A 274 23.76 2.93 5.05
CA PHE A 274 22.84 3.79 4.28
C PHE A 274 21.40 3.28 4.40
N TYR A 275 20.66 3.80 5.37
CA TYR A 275 19.27 3.42 5.63
C TYR A 275 18.51 4.52 6.36
N LEU A 276 17.18 4.48 6.32
CA LEU A 276 16.33 5.36 7.11
C LEU A 276 16.47 5.02 8.61
N LYS A 277 16.75 6.01 9.46
CA LYS A 277 16.66 5.83 10.93
C LYS A 277 15.23 6.04 11.41
N GLY A 278 14.59 7.11 10.96
CA GLY A 278 13.23 7.45 11.34
C GLY A 278 12.76 8.80 10.80
N ILE A 279 11.62 9.25 11.30
CA ILE A 279 10.99 10.51 10.93
C ILE A 279 10.48 11.22 12.19
N TRP A 280 10.74 12.52 12.29
CA TRP A 280 10.45 13.35 13.46
C TRP A 280 9.62 14.60 13.13
N LEU A 281 8.94 15.15 14.12
CA LEU A 281 8.41 16.52 14.15
C LEU A 281 8.98 17.20 15.40
N GLY A 282 9.88 18.17 15.22
CA GLY A 282 10.70 18.70 16.31
C GLY A 282 11.47 17.57 17.02
N ALA A 283 11.26 17.44 18.34
CA ALA A 283 11.86 16.37 19.15
C ALA A 283 11.04 15.06 19.15
N ARG A 284 9.82 15.07 18.61
CA ARG A 284 8.91 13.93 18.64
C ARG A 284 9.22 12.94 17.53
N LEU A 285 9.53 11.70 17.88
CA LEU A 285 9.63 10.60 16.93
C LEU A 285 8.23 10.24 16.41
N LEU A 286 8.02 10.33 15.10
CA LEU A 286 6.77 9.96 14.44
C LEU A 286 6.84 8.56 13.82
N TYR A 287 8.02 8.12 13.38
CA TYR A 287 8.22 6.79 12.81
C TYR A 287 9.65 6.33 13.04
N GLU A 288 9.82 5.06 13.41
CA GLU A 288 11.11 4.39 13.56
C GLU A 288 11.21 3.27 12.52
N ASN A 289 12.37 3.17 11.86
CA ASN A 289 12.60 2.06 10.93
C ASN A 289 13.05 0.81 11.69
N GLU A 290 12.21 -0.21 11.73
CA GLU A 290 12.50 -1.48 12.41
C GLU A 290 13.44 -2.40 11.62
N PHE A 291 13.78 -2.04 10.38
CA PHE A 291 14.53 -2.87 9.44
C PHE A 291 15.97 -2.41 9.25
N THR A 292 16.53 -1.69 10.22
CA THR A 292 17.94 -1.29 10.21
C THR A 292 18.85 -2.51 10.43
N PRO A 293 20.08 -2.51 9.86
CA PRO A 293 20.66 -1.53 8.94
C PRO A 293 20.34 -1.79 7.45
N GLY A 294 19.25 -2.50 7.14
CA GLY A 294 18.89 -2.89 5.77
C GLY A 294 18.75 -1.69 4.83
N ARG A 295 19.42 -1.74 3.68
CA ARG A 295 19.37 -0.70 2.65
C ARG A 295 18.13 -0.86 1.78
N LEU A 296 16.98 -0.53 2.36
CA LEU A 296 15.67 -0.67 1.74
C LEU A 296 15.12 0.69 1.30
N SER A 297 14.44 0.71 0.15
CA SER A 297 13.58 1.83 -0.26
C SER A 297 12.35 1.96 0.65
N ASP A 298 11.66 3.11 0.58
CA ASP A 298 10.43 3.34 1.37
C ASP A 298 9.34 2.29 1.06
N ASP A 299 9.22 1.84 -0.19
CA ASP A 299 8.26 0.80 -0.58
C ASP A 299 8.72 -0.59 -0.07
N GLU A 300 10.02 -0.88 -0.06
CA GLU A 300 10.53 -2.14 0.51
C GLU A 300 10.40 -2.18 2.04
N ILE A 301 10.58 -1.05 2.73
CA ILE A 301 10.30 -0.93 4.17
C ILE A 301 8.80 -1.20 4.44
N ALA A 302 7.93 -0.66 3.60
CA ALA A 302 6.49 -0.89 3.70
C ALA A 302 6.11 -2.36 3.46
N VAL A 303 6.68 -2.98 2.43
CA VAL A 303 6.48 -4.40 2.12
C VAL A 303 7.04 -5.29 3.25
N ALA A 304 8.22 -4.98 3.79
CA ALA A 304 8.78 -5.68 4.94
C ALA A 304 7.87 -5.57 6.18
N THR A 305 7.21 -4.42 6.35
CA THR A 305 6.17 -4.22 7.37
C THR A 305 4.97 -5.14 7.14
N CYS A 306 4.48 -5.27 5.90
CA CYS A 306 3.41 -6.22 5.56
C CYS A 306 3.81 -7.67 5.87
N LEU A 307 5.03 -8.10 5.51
CA LEU A 307 5.54 -9.44 5.82
C LEU A 307 5.59 -9.70 7.34
N LYS A 308 6.11 -8.75 8.12
CA LYS A 308 6.18 -8.83 9.58
C LYS A 308 4.79 -8.90 10.22
N LYS A 309 3.85 -8.06 9.75
CA LYS A 309 2.47 -8.06 10.24
C LYS A 309 1.71 -9.32 9.85
N MET A 310 1.98 -9.87 8.66
CA MET A 310 1.41 -11.15 8.24
C MET A 310 1.90 -12.31 9.10
N ASP A 311 3.19 -12.36 9.43
CA ASP A 311 3.73 -13.37 10.35
C ASP A 311 3.11 -13.28 11.75
N ALA A 312 2.90 -12.05 12.26
CA ALA A 312 2.18 -11.86 13.51
C ALA A 312 0.73 -12.35 13.41
N TYR A 313 0.01 -11.97 12.35
CA TYR A 313 -1.37 -12.38 12.12
C TYR A 313 -1.52 -13.90 11.94
N SER A 314 -0.60 -14.55 11.23
CA SER A 314 -0.60 -16.01 11.05
C SER A 314 -0.48 -16.75 12.39
N LYS A 315 0.13 -16.12 13.40
CA LYS A 315 0.29 -16.61 14.78
C LYS A 315 -0.81 -16.15 15.75
N GLY A 316 -1.87 -15.52 15.26
CA GLY A 316 -3.00 -15.05 16.07
C GLY A 316 -2.92 -13.59 16.50
N GLY A 317 -1.99 -12.81 15.93
CA GLY A 317 -1.95 -11.36 16.06
C GLY A 317 -3.13 -10.65 15.37
N PRO A 318 -3.24 -9.32 15.50
CA PRO A 318 -4.36 -8.57 14.96
C PRO A 318 -4.33 -8.50 13.42
N SER A 319 -5.51 -8.45 12.81
CA SER A 319 -5.67 -8.07 11.40
C SER A 319 -5.10 -6.67 11.19
N PHE A 320 -4.37 -6.45 10.10
CA PHE A 320 -3.77 -5.16 9.76
C PHE A 320 -4.33 -4.54 8.49
N TYR A 321 -4.77 -5.36 7.54
CA TYR A 321 -5.46 -4.92 6.34
C TYR A 321 -6.27 -6.08 5.75
N SER A 322 -7.55 -6.12 6.12
CA SER A 322 -8.43 -7.25 5.78
C SER A 322 -8.86 -7.26 4.32
N VAL A 323 -9.35 -8.41 3.83
CA VAL A 323 -10.00 -8.52 2.52
C VAL A 323 -11.19 -7.54 2.42
N ALA A 324 -11.96 -7.38 3.49
CA ALA A 324 -13.09 -6.44 3.54
C ALA A 324 -12.65 -4.97 3.41
N GLU A 325 -11.55 -4.57 4.08
CA GLU A 325 -11.00 -3.22 3.93
C GLU A 325 -10.52 -2.96 2.51
N ALA A 326 -9.70 -3.87 1.96
CA ALA A 326 -9.21 -3.77 0.59
C ALA A 326 -10.33 -3.77 -0.46
N SER A 327 -11.39 -4.54 -0.23
CA SER A 327 -12.56 -4.58 -1.11
C SER A 327 -13.31 -3.25 -1.10
N GLN A 328 -13.43 -2.61 0.07
CA GLN A 328 -14.04 -1.30 0.17
C GLN A 328 -13.22 -0.22 -0.54
N ASP A 329 -11.88 -0.25 -0.43
CA ASP A 329 -11.01 0.70 -1.13
C ASP A 329 -11.09 0.53 -2.65
N HIS A 330 -11.06 -0.72 -3.12
CA HIS A 330 -11.18 -1.01 -4.55
C HIS A 330 -12.57 -0.64 -5.08
N TYR A 331 -13.65 -0.97 -4.35
CA TYR A 331 -15.00 -0.56 -4.71
C TYR A 331 -15.15 0.96 -4.89
N LEU A 332 -14.69 1.75 -3.91
CA LEU A 332 -14.76 3.21 -4.03
C LEU A 332 -13.89 3.74 -5.19
N SER A 333 -12.75 3.10 -5.48
CA SER A 333 -11.94 3.46 -6.65
C SER A 333 -12.68 3.17 -7.96
N LEU A 334 -13.42 2.04 -8.07
CA LEU A 334 -14.25 1.73 -9.23
C LEU A 334 -15.35 2.77 -9.43
N LEU A 335 -15.96 3.26 -8.34
CA LEU A 335 -16.97 4.32 -8.42
C LEU A 335 -16.40 5.68 -8.86
N ILE A 336 -15.13 5.99 -8.55
CA ILE A 336 -14.45 7.19 -9.10
C ILE A 336 -14.40 7.09 -10.62
N HIS A 337 -13.98 5.94 -11.16
CA HIS A 337 -13.94 5.70 -12.60
C HIS A 337 -15.34 5.76 -13.23
N GLU A 338 -16.35 5.20 -12.55
CA GLU A 338 -17.73 5.29 -12.99
C GLU A 338 -18.21 6.74 -13.08
N ALA A 339 -18.01 7.54 -12.01
CA ALA A 339 -18.39 8.94 -11.96
C ALA A 339 -17.71 9.76 -13.06
N ALA A 340 -16.42 9.53 -13.30
CA ALA A 340 -15.68 10.21 -14.36
C ALA A 340 -16.19 9.87 -15.76
N ARG A 341 -16.59 8.61 -15.98
CA ARG A 341 -17.13 8.16 -17.27
C ARG A 341 -18.56 8.66 -17.50
N SER A 342 -19.40 8.69 -16.47
CA SER A 342 -20.80 9.13 -16.59
C SER A 342 -20.95 10.65 -16.57
N GLY A 343 -20.03 11.39 -15.93
CA GLY A 343 -20.19 12.81 -15.63
C GLY A 343 -21.18 13.12 -14.50
N GLU A 344 -21.98 12.13 -14.11
CA GLU A 344 -22.95 12.18 -13.02
C GLU A 344 -22.33 12.06 -11.61
N THR A 345 -23.12 12.41 -10.60
CA THR A 345 -22.79 12.10 -9.21
C THR A 345 -23.16 10.65 -8.90
N ILE A 346 -22.17 9.86 -8.46
CA ILE A 346 -22.37 8.45 -8.06
C ILE A 346 -22.42 8.38 -6.54
N VAL A 347 -23.46 7.73 -6.01
CA VAL A 347 -23.60 7.47 -4.57
C VAL A 347 -23.29 6.00 -4.32
N SER A 348 -22.34 5.74 -3.42
CA SER A 348 -22.02 4.35 -3.06
C SER A 348 -23.18 3.71 -2.31
N SER A 349 -23.24 2.39 -2.37
CA SER A 349 -24.13 1.59 -1.54
C SER A 349 -23.33 0.71 -0.61
N LYS A 350 -23.90 0.45 0.57
CA LYS A 350 -23.31 -0.45 1.56
C LYS A 350 -23.10 -1.85 0.97
N GLN A 351 -21.87 -2.33 1.03
CA GLN A 351 -21.47 -3.62 0.46
C GLN A 351 -21.56 -4.77 1.48
N PRO A 352 -21.70 -6.04 1.05
CA PRO A 352 -21.87 -7.19 1.96
C PRO A 352 -20.72 -7.42 2.95
N TRP A 353 -19.50 -6.95 2.65
CA TRP A 353 -18.35 -7.03 3.55
C TRP A 353 -18.37 -5.98 4.67
N ALA A 354 -19.21 -4.95 4.58
CA ALA A 354 -19.43 -3.96 5.62
C ALA A 354 -20.34 -4.49 6.74
N LYS A 355 -20.11 -5.74 7.19
CA LYS A 355 -20.84 -6.33 8.32
C LYS A 355 -20.74 -5.38 9.51
N THR A 356 -21.85 -5.19 10.21
CA THR A 356 -21.94 -4.34 11.40
C THR A 356 -20.91 -4.85 12.41
N ILE A 357 -19.85 -4.07 12.63
CA ILE A 357 -18.83 -4.32 13.66
C ILE A 357 -19.48 -4.13 15.02
#